data_AF-A0A1F7R3A7-F1
#
_entry.id   AF-A0A1F7R3A7-F1
#
_cell.length_a   1.000
_cell.length_b   1.000
_cell.length_c   1.000
_cell.angle_alpha   90.00
_cell.angle_beta   90.00
_cell.angle_gamma   90.00
#
_symmetry.space_group_name_H-M   'P 1'
#
loop_
_entity.id
_entity.type
_entity.pdbx_description
1 polymer ?
#
loop_
_entity_poly.entity_id
_entity_poly.type
_entity_poly.pdbx_seq_one_letter_code
_entity_poly.pdbx_strand_id
1 'polypeptide(L)' 'MGKPKKRTSHRRTGTRRAHLRLKLARKVNTKSPVKVYTTRRESAKTSAPKPAPEKSDKQ' A
#
# COMPACT_ATOMS: atom_id res chain seq x y z
N MET A 1 29.94 -4.37 -3.30
CA MET A 1 28.72 -4.39 -4.14
C MET A 1 29.12 -4.24 -5.60
N GLY A 2 28.79 -5.20 -6.45
CA GLY A 2 29.14 -5.11 -7.88
C GLY A 2 28.37 -3.99 -8.58
N LYS A 3 29.04 -3.19 -9.40
CA LYS A 3 28.38 -2.18 -10.24
C LYS A 3 27.50 -2.89 -11.27
N PRO A 4 26.24 -2.47 -11.46
CA PRO A 4 25.37 -3.09 -12.46
C PRO A 4 25.90 -2.84 -13.87
N LYS A 5 25.94 -3.89 -14.69
CA LYS A 5 26.39 -3.80 -16.10
C LYS A 5 25.51 -2.90 -16.95
N LYS A 6 24.21 -2.81 -16.62
CA LYS A 6 23.20 -2.02 -17.35
C LYS A 6 22.28 -1.29 -16.38
N ARG A 7 21.73 -0.16 -16.81
CA ARG A 7 20.74 0.61 -16.05
C ARG A 7 19.44 -0.18 -15.91
N THR A 8 18.86 -0.19 -14.72
CA THR A 8 17.52 -0.75 -14.52
C THR A 8 16.47 0.12 -15.17
N SER A 9 15.54 -0.47 -15.92
CA SER A 9 14.44 0.28 -16.53
C SER A 9 13.56 0.99 -15.48
N HIS A 10 12.91 2.07 -15.91
CA HIS A 10 12.04 2.85 -15.03
C HIS A 10 10.91 1.98 -14.44
N ARG A 11 10.29 1.13 -15.27
CA ARG A 11 9.26 0.16 -14.85
C ARG A 11 9.77 -0.82 -13.79
N ARG A 12 10.98 -1.38 -13.95
CA ARG A 12 11.57 -2.33 -12.99
C ARG A 12 11.92 -1.66 -11.66
N THR A 13 12.33 -0.39 -11.71
CA THR A 13 12.59 0.40 -10.49
C THR A 13 11.29 0.76 -9.77
N GLY A 14 10.25 1.16 -10.51
CA GLY A 14 8.94 1.51 -9.95
C GLY A 14 8.25 0.34 -9.25
N THR A 15 8.24 -0.84 -9.89
CA THR A 15 7.68 -2.08 -9.33
C THR A 15 8.42 -2.53 -8.08
N ARG A 16 9.76 -2.52 -8.09
CA ARG A 16 10.58 -2.80 -6.91
C ARG A 16 10.27 -1.85 -5.75
N ARG A 17 10.06 -0.56 -6.01
CA ARG A 17 9.78 0.43 -4.96
C ARG A 17 8.32 0.47 -4.50
N ALA A 18 7.40 -0.21 -5.18
CA ALA A 18 5.97 -0.15 -4.89
C ALA A 18 5.63 -0.57 -3.44
N HIS A 19 6.26 -1.63 -2.94
CA HIS A 19 6.02 -2.10 -1.57
C HIS A 19 6.50 -1.10 -0.50
N LEU A 20 7.57 -0.35 -0.76
CA LEU A 20 8.07 0.69 0.16
C LEU A 20 7.06 1.84 0.25
N ARG A 21 6.50 2.26 -0.89
CA ARG A 21 5.47 3.31 -0.94
C ARG A 21 4.22 2.90 -0.17
N LEU A 22 3.77 1.66 -0.32
CA LEU A 22 2.62 1.12 0.44
C LEU A 22 2.89 1.08 1.94
N LYS A 23 4.05 0.56 2.36
CA LYS A 23 4.43 0.53 3.78
C LYS A 23 4.51 1.94 4.37
N LEU A 24 5.05 2.90 3.63
CA LEU A 24 5.14 4.29 4.05
C LEU A 24 3.75 4.93 4.20
N ALA A 25 2.88 4.77 3.20
CA ALA A 25 1.52 5.32 3.23
C ALA A 25 0.74 4.83 4.46
N ARG A 26 0.83 3.53 4.79
CA ARG A 26 0.21 2.97 6.00
C ARG A 26 0.76 3.60 7.28
N LYS A 27 2.09 3.71 7.40
CA LYS A 27 2.72 4.32 8.58
C LYS A 27 2.35 5.79 8.75
N VAL A 28 2.29 6.55 7.65
CA VAL A 28 1.91 7.97 7.70
C VAL A 28 0.45 8.10 8.10
N ASN A 29 -0.46 7.33 7.49
CA ASN A 29 -1.88 7.34 7.85
C ASN A 29 -2.14 6.97 9.32
N THR A 30 -1.27 6.17 9.95
CA THR A 30 -1.41 5.84 11.39
C THR A 30 -0.86 6.90 12.33
N LYS A 31 0.10 7.73 11.89
CA LYS A 31 0.89 8.61 12.78
C LYS A 31 0.65 10.09 12.54
N SER A 32 0.21 10.47 11.34
CA SER A 32 0.09 11.84 10.90
C SER A 32 -1.37 12.19 10.61
N PRO A 33 -1.81 13.44 10.84
CA PRO A 33 -3.12 13.90 10.39
C PRO A 33 -3.24 13.98 8.86
N VAL A 34 -2.12 13.85 8.13
CA VAL A 34 -2.09 13.92 6.67
C VAL A 34 -2.58 12.60 6.07
N LYS A 35 -3.69 12.67 5.32
CA LYS A 35 -4.26 11.51 4.59
C LYS A 35 -3.49 11.24 3.31
N VAL A 36 -2.76 10.12 3.27
CA VAL A 36 -1.98 9.67 2.11
C VAL A 36 -2.74 8.60 1.34
N TYR A 37 -2.89 8.83 0.03
CA TYR A 37 -3.50 7.86 -0.88
C TYR A 37 -2.59 6.65 -1.11
N THR A 38 -3.21 5.48 -1.08
CA THR A 38 -2.58 4.22 -1.42
C THR A 38 -2.77 3.92 -2.91
N THR A 39 -2.07 2.91 -3.44
CA THR A 39 -2.22 2.54 -4.85
C THR A 39 -3.51 1.75 -5.07
N ARG A 40 -4.20 1.99 -6.20
CA ARG A 40 -5.48 1.34 -6.58
C ARG A 40 -5.53 -0.20 -6.47
N ARG A 41 -4.38 -0.90 -6.48
CA ARG A 41 -4.28 -2.36 -6.31
C ARG A 41 -3.63 -2.73 -4.98
N GLU A 42 -4.21 -2.31 -3.86
CA GLU A 42 -3.77 -2.75 -2.52
C GLU A 42 -4.06 -4.23 -2.25
N SER A 43 -5.02 -4.80 -2.98
CA SER A 43 -5.64 -6.10 -2.77
C SER A 43 -5.44 -7.02 -3.99
N ALA A 44 -4.20 -7.26 -4.42
CA ALA A 44 -3.92 -8.44 -5.26
C ALA A 44 -3.87 -9.72 -4.39
N LYS A 45 -4.97 -9.96 -3.66
CA LYS A 45 -5.49 -11.19 -3.05
C LYS A 45 -6.63 -10.77 -2.12
N THR A 46 -7.80 -10.54 -2.72
CA THR A 46 -9.06 -10.52 -1.97
C THR A 46 -9.37 -11.96 -1.56
N SER A 47 -8.85 -12.40 -0.41
CA SER A 47 -9.50 -13.49 0.33
C SER A 47 -10.51 -12.83 1.27
N ALA A 48 -11.77 -12.91 0.84
CA ALA A 48 -13.00 -12.56 1.54
C ALA A 48 -13.26 -11.05 1.85
N PRO A 49 -14.43 -10.51 1.47
CA PRO A 49 -14.93 -9.25 2.03
C PRO A 49 -15.23 -9.44 3.52
N LYS A 50 -14.75 -8.53 4.38
CA LYS A 50 -15.15 -8.51 5.80
C LYS A 50 -16.62 -8.03 5.89
N PRO A 51 -17.47 -8.69 6.71
CA PRO A 51 -18.85 -8.25 6.91
C PRO A 51 -18.90 -6.89 7.63
N ALA A 52 -19.93 -6.11 7.29
CA ALA A 52 -20.14 -4.73 7.75
C ALA A 52 -20.32 -4.64 9.29
N PRO A 53 -19.98 -3.49 9.92
CA PRO A 53 -20.31 -3.27 11.32
C PRO A 53 -21.83 -3.06 11.48
N GLU A 54 -22.49 -4.01 12.13
CA GLU A 54 -23.85 -3.84 12.67
C GLU A 54 -23.87 -2.63 13.59
N LYS A 55 -24.68 -1.62 13.24
CA LYS A 55 -25.06 -0.59 14.19
C LYS A 55 -26.07 -1.22 15.15
N SER A 56 -25.67 -1.39 16.39
CA SER A 56 -26.57 -1.67 17.51
C SER A 56 -27.42 -0.42 17.77
N ASP A 57 -28.66 -0.40 17.29
CA ASP A 57 -29.67 0.52 17.78
C ASP A 57 -30.01 0.14 19.23
N LYS A 58 -29.58 0.99 20.17
CA LYS A 58 -30.05 0.98 21.55
C LYS A 58 -31.42 1.65 21.60
N GLN A 59 -32.28 1.06 22.42
CA GLN A 59 -33.66 1.44 22.77
C GLN A 59 -33.87 2.94 22.96
#